data_AF-A0A957ICU2-F1
#
_entry.id   AF-A0A957ICU2-F1
#
_cell.length_a   1.000
_cell.length_b   1.000
_cell.length_c   1.000
_cell.angle_alpha   90.00
_cell.angle_beta   90.00
_cell.angle_gamma   90.00
#
_symmetry.space_group_name_H-M   'P 1'
#
loop_
_entity.id
_entity.type
_entity.pdbx_description
1 polymer ?
#
loop_
_entity_poly.entity_id
_entity_poly.type
_entity_poly.pdbx_seq_one_letter_code
_entity_poly.pdbx_strand_id
1 'polypeptide(L)'
;MPKSDNSKIAAYCPGCDTQIRFKRQPHRGQLITCPECEDMLEVVQTSPIVLEWAFEDDEMWIDDDGSDLPAEDKYAYNDFEEADFDF
;
A
#
# COMPACT_ATOMS: atom_id res chain seq x y z
N MET A 1 19.79 -21.48 36.00
CA MET A 1 19.21 -21.48 34.64
C MET A 1 17.99 -20.60 34.68
N PRO A 2 18.02 -19.35 34.15
CA PRO A 2 16.83 -18.53 34.14
C PRO A 2 15.79 -19.19 33.23
N LYS A 3 14.58 -19.24 33.74
CA LYS A 3 13.45 -19.99 33.23
C LYS A 3 13.10 -19.46 31.85
N SER A 4 12.90 -20.37 30.90
CA SER A 4 12.34 -20.03 29.60
C SER A 4 10.91 -19.58 29.84
N ASP A 5 10.76 -18.28 30.06
CA ASP A 5 9.46 -17.67 30.19
C ASP A 5 8.69 -18.03 28.93
N ASN A 6 7.49 -18.57 29.16
CA ASN A 6 6.49 -18.91 28.16
C ASN A 6 6.00 -17.61 27.52
N SER A 7 6.92 -16.94 26.83
CA SER A 7 6.79 -15.61 26.26
C SER A 7 5.77 -15.75 25.16
N LYS A 8 4.58 -15.21 25.41
CA LYS A 8 3.52 -15.11 24.41
C LYS A 8 4.14 -14.53 23.15
N ILE A 9 4.22 -15.35 22.10
CA ILE A 9 4.75 -15.00 20.79
C ILE A 9 3.82 -13.93 20.24
N ALA A 10 4.21 -12.66 20.36
CA ALA A 10 3.37 -11.51 20.06
C ALA A 10 4.19 -10.39 19.42
N ALA A 11 3.53 -9.57 18.61
CA ALA A 11 4.06 -8.35 18.02
C ALA A 11 3.00 -7.25 18.08
N TYR A 12 3.40 -6.02 17.81
CA TYR A 12 2.50 -4.88 17.71
C TYR A 12 2.30 -4.50 16.25
N CYS A 13 1.07 -4.16 15.89
CA CYS A 13 0.77 -3.61 14.57
C CYS A 13 1.33 -2.18 14.46
N PRO A 14 2.10 -1.83 13.42
CA PRO A 14 2.66 -0.49 13.24
C PRO A 14 1.60 0.58 12.88
N GLY A 15 0.43 0.19 12.36
CA GLY A 15 -0.64 1.12 11.96
C GLY A 15 -1.64 1.48 13.07
N CYS A 16 -1.91 0.57 14.01
CA CYS A 16 -2.94 0.77 15.05
C CYS A 16 -2.51 0.38 16.47
N ASP A 17 -1.23 0.04 16.68
CA ASP A 17 -0.67 -0.38 17.98
C ASP A 17 -1.32 -1.61 18.62
N THR A 18 -2.15 -2.35 17.88
CA THR A 18 -2.81 -3.57 18.38
C THR A 18 -1.80 -4.68 18.63
N GLN A 19 -1.93 -5.38 19.76
CA GLN A 19 -1.12 -6.55 20.07
C GLN A 19 -1.61 -7.80 19.31
N ILE A 20 -0.86 -8.23 18.30
CA ILE A 20 -1.12 -9.45 17.54
C ILE A 20 -0.45 -10.63 18.24
N ARG A 21 -1.24 -11.67 18.56
CA ARG A 21 -0.75 -12.90 19.22
C ARG A 21 -0.69 -14.05 18.23
N PHE A 22 0.45 -14.71 18.18
CA PHE A 22 0.68 -15.85 17.30
C PHE A 22 0.50 -17.17 18.05
N LYS A 23 -0.17 -18.13 17.41
CA LYS A 23 -0.33 -19.50 17.96
C LYS A 23 0.97 -20.30 17.91
N ARG A 24 1.85 -19.98 16.97
CA ARG A 24 3.16 -20.61 16.72
C ARG A 24 4.15 -19.51 16.34
N GLN A 25 5.44 -19.80 16.40
CA GLN A 25 6.45 -18.85 15.95
C GLN A 25 6.25 -18.55 14.46
N PRO A 26 6.04 -17.29 14.07
CA PRO A 26 5.91 -16.94 12.66
C PRO A 26 7.24 -17.11 11.95
N HIS A 27 7.19 -17.30 10.63
CA HIS A 27 8.38 -17.36 9.80
C HIS A 27 8.69 -15.98 9.22
N ARG A 28 9.98 -15.70 8.95
CA ARG A 28 10.36 -14.50 8.22
C ARG A 28 9.78 -14.56 6.80
N GLY A 29 9.23 -13.45 6.30
CA GLY A 29 8.51 -13.41 5.02
C GLY A 29 7.04 -13.82 5.11
N GLN A 30 6.53 -14.13 6.31
CA GLN A 30 5.14 -14.51 6.46
C GLN A 30 4.24 -13.27 6.42
N LEU A 31 3.24 -13.30 5.55
CA LEU A 31 2.17 -12.29 5.50
C LEU A 31 1.11 -12.56 6.57
N ILE A 32 0.73 -11.51 7.28
CA ILE A 32 -0.24 -11.54 8.38
C ILE A 32 -1.15 -10.32 8.27
N THR A 33 -2.44 -10.49 8.53
CA THR A 33 -3.41 -9.39 8.50
C THR A 33 -3.71 -8.95 9.92
N CYS A 34 -3.67 -7.65 10.18
CA CYS A 34 -4.08 -7.12 11.47
C CYS A 34 -5.58 -7.31 11.68
N PRO A 35 -6.04 -7.87 12.81
CA PRO A 35 -7.47 -8.10 13.05
C PRO A 35 -8.27 -6.83 13.36
N GLU A 36 -7.60 -5.71 13.68
CA GLU A 36 -8.26 -4.46 14.09
C GLU A 36 -8.30 -3.43 12.95
N CYS A 37 -7.17 -3.20 12.26
CA CYS A 37 -7.10 -2.25 11.14
C CYS A 37 -7.09 -2.90 9.76
N GLU A 38 -7.06 -4.23 9.68
CA GLU A 38 -7.05 -4.99 8.42
C GLU A 38 -5.79 -4.78 7.54
N ASP A 39 -4.78 -4.06 8.05
CA ASP A 39 -3.50 -3.89 7.35
C ASP A 39 -2.82 -5.23 7.08
N MET A 40 -2.25 -5.36 5.87
CA MET A 40 -1.41 -6.50 5.53
C MET A 40 0.05 -6.20 5.87
N LEU A 41 0.60 -7.05 6.75
CA LEU A 41 1.93 -6.89 7.32
C LEU A 41 2.79 -8.11 7.01
N GLU A 42 4.09 -7.92 6.82
CA GLU A 42 5.10 -8.95 6.68
C GLU A 42 5.92 -9.11 7.96
N VAL A 43 6.21 -10.36 8.33
CA VAL A 43 7.14 -10.68 9.41
C VAL A 43 8.59 -10.53 8.91
N VAL A 44 9.23 -9.42 9.25
CA VAL A 44 10.63 -9.15 8.86
C VAL A 44 11.67 -9.72 9.83
N GLN A 45 11.28 -9.96 11.09
CA GLN A 45 12.10 -10.56 12.14
C GLN A 45 11.28 -11.49 13.03
N THR A 46 11.87 -12.58 13.56
CA THR A 46 11.17 -13.62 14.33
C THR A 46 11.63 -13.77 15.78
N SER A 47 12.66 -13.04 16.21
CA SER A 47 13.15 -13.00 17.59
C SER A 47 13.98 -11.72 17.86
N PRO A 48 13.38 -10.63 18.38
CA PRO A 48 11.94 -10.42 18.61
C PRO A 48 11.14 -10.36 17.32
N ILE A 49 9.81 -10.49 17.41
CA ILE A 49 8.95 -10.44 16.22
C ILE A 49 8.74 -8.98 15.84
N VAL A 50 9.08 -8.64 14.60
CA VAL A 50 8.90 -7.31 14.03
C VAL A 50 8.07 -7.44 12.76
N LEU A 51 7.13 -6.52 12.58
CA LEU A 51 6.18 -6.46 11.48
C LEU A 51 6.39 -5.16 10.70
N GLU A 52 6.35 -5.24 9.38
CA GLU A 52 6.36 -4.08 8.45
C GLU A 52 5.21 -4.22 7.45
N TRP A 53 4.84 -3.17 6.72
CA TRP A 53 3.75 -3.24 5.73
C TRP A 53 4.15 -4.09 4.52
N ALA A 54 3.29 -5.01 4.11
CA ALA A 54 3.60 -6.01 3.09
C ALA A 54 3.67 -5.49 1.64
N PHE A 55 3.14 -4.29 1.38
CA PHE A 55 2.96 -3.74 0.04
C PHE A 55 3.42 -2.28 -0.10
N GLU A 56 4.30 -1.79 0.78
CA GLU A 56 4.83 -0.42 0.65
C GLU A 56 5.92 -0.28 -0.43
N ASP A 57 6.42 -1.39 -1.01
CA ASP A 57 7.55 -1.41 -1.94
C ASP A 57 7.19 -1.78 -3.39
N ASP A 58 5.98 -1.46 -3.84
CA ASP A 58 5.72 -1.30 -5.28
C ASP A 58 5.00 0.04 -5.48
N GLU A 59 5.70 1.11 -5.13
CA GLU A 59 5.64 2.31 -5.96
C GLU A 59 5.99 1.87 -7.40
N MET A 60 4.98 1.39 -8.13
CA MET A 60 4.86 1.78 -9.52
C MET A 60 4.73 3.30 -9.48
N TRP A 61 5.87 3.98 -9.36
CA TRP A 61 6.13 5.24 -10.01
C TRP A 61 5.85 5.00 -11.48
N ILE A 62 4.57 4.96 -11.83
CA ILE A 62 4.15 5.49 -13.10
C ILE A 62 4.54 6.96 -12.96
N ASP A 63 5.78 7.26 -13.34
CA ASP A 63 6.14 8.54 -13.94
C ASP A 63 5.27 8.66 -15.20
N ASP A 64 3.96 8.79 -15.06
CA ASP A 64 3.13 9.42 -16.06
C ASP A 64 3.23 10.89 -15.72
N ASP A 65 4.36 11.46 -16.12
CA ASP A 65 4.32 12.82 -16.59
C ASP A 65 3.27 12.85 -17.72
N GLY A 66 2.01 13.07 -17.33
CA GLY A 66 0.91 13.35 -18.26
C GLY A 66 1.09 14.71 -18.93
N SER A 67 2.32 15.10 -19.24
CA SER A 67 2.72 16.21 -20.10
C SER A 67 3.18 15.71 -21.47
N ASP A 68 2.57 14.64 -21.97
CA ASP A 68 2.48 14.40 -23.42
C ASP A 68 1.04 14.62 -23.89
N LEU A 69 0.51 15.83 -23.58
CA LEU A 69 -0.50 16.41 -24.45
C LEU A 69 0.19 16.66 -25.79
N PRO A 70 -0.24 16.02 -26.90
CA PRO A 70 0.39 16.26 -28.18
C PRO A 70 0.23 17.75 -28.50
N ALA A 71 1.30 18.37 -28.98
CA ALA A 71 1.37 19.78 -29.37
C ALA A 71 0.45 20.16 -30.56
N GLU A 72 -0.58 19.37 -30.84
CA GLU A 72 -1.55 19.56 -31.91
C GLU A 72 -2.85 20.27 -31.48
N ASP A 73 -3.04 20.53 -30.19
CA ASP A 73 -4.10 21.46 -29.71
C ASP A 73 -3.72 22.95 -29.90
N LYS A 74 -3.03 23.24 -31.01
CA LYS A 74 -2.68 24.58 -31.49
C LYS A 74 -3.61 25.08 -32.60
N TYR A 75 -4.48 24.22 -33.15
CA TYR A 75 -5.47 24.61 -34.16
C TYR A 75 -6.87 24.26 -33.64
N ALA A 76 -7.53 25.17 -32.93
CA ALA A 76 -8.37 26.17 -33.58
C ALA A 76 -9.36 25.56 -34.61
N TYR A 77 -10.34 24.78 -34.15
CA TYR A 77 -11.66 24.75 -34.79
C TYR A 77 -12.52 25.86 -34.19
N ASN A 78 -12.13 27.11 -34.45
CA ASN A 78 -13.08 28.21 -34.53
C ASN A 78 -13.57 28.23 -35.99
N ASP A 79 -14.63 27.47 -36.31
CA ASP A 79 -15.47 27.70 -37.50
C ASP A 79 -16.80 26.91 -37.47
N PHE A 80 -17.57 27.03 -36.38
CA PHE A 80 -19.00 26.69 -36.43
C PHE A 80 -19.88 27.86 -35.95
N GLU A 81 -19.35 29.08 -36.05
CA GLU A 81 -20.19 30.27 -36.06
C GLU A 81 -20.84 30.40 -37.45
N GLU A 82 -22.16 30.52 -37.43
CA GLU A 82 -23.04 30.93 -38.53
C GLU A 82 -23.48 29.87 -39.56
N ALA A 83 -24.13 28.81 -39.08
CA ALA A 83 -25.24 28.23 -39.85
C ALA A 83 -26.54 28.95 -39.47
N ASP A 84 -26.75 30.13 -40.06
CA ASP A 84 -28.04 30.80 -40.16
C ASP A 84 -28.94 29.95 -41.08
N PHE A 85 -29.67 28.99 -40.49
CA PHE A 85 -30.62 28.14 -41.21
C PHE A 85 -31.98 28.83 -41.23
N ASP A 86 -32.20 29.66 -42.25
CA ASP A 86 -33.54 30.13 -42.64
C ASP A 86 -34.01 29.28 -43.85
N PHE A 87 -34.91 28.32 -43.60
CA PHE A 87 -35.72 27.64 -44.63
C PHE A 87 -37.09 27.21 -44.11
#